data_AF-A0A661Y8U4-F1
#
_entry.id   AF-A0A661Y8U4-F1
#
_cell.length_a   1.000
_cell.length_b   1.000
_cell.length_c   1.000
_cell.angle_alpha   90.00
_cell.angle_beta   90.00
_cell.angle_gamma   90.00
#
_symmetry.space_group_name_H-M   'P 1'
#
loop_
_entity.id
_entity.type
_entity.pdbx_description
1 polymer ?
#
loop_
_entity_poly.entity_id
_entity_poly.type
_entity_poly.pdbx_seq_one_letter_code
_entity_poly.pdbx_strand_id
1 'polypeptide(L)'
;MLFTKKFLVFGMVILMLGIIPQNMHAQQTLNDVKKERGLTDDDVLAATKTFMPRGGRDEYFGFVGTGNSGTMVVYGIPSMRIYKYVGVFSPEPWQGYGFDDESTLMLKKGSLDNRLYKYGDMRYPALAETNGKYNGKYLFYSDGANSRIALLGLDDFETKQVLMHPLFVSVFPGVAVTENTEFVIQTSEFPAPWNGQGGKVAEEFDANSKSGITFWKFTDNEAEAGSGHHIGRMIKEESFTLELPPYTMGFFDAGRLNSYGLVVGLASIEGNNYVYVVDFDKLSGLNTKSVNDFAVIELTEALKANAIA
;
A
#
# COMPACT_ATOMS: atom_id res chain seq x y z
N MET A 1 63.43 -24.65 -62.89
CA MET A 1 62.75 -23.38 -63.23
C MET A 1 61.58 -23.19 -62.26
N LEU A 2 61.87 -22.89 -60.99
CA LEU A 2 61.78 -21.54 -60.38
C LEU A 2 60.38 -20.89 -60.28
N PHE A 3 59.29 -21.59 -60.64
CA PHE A 3 57.95 -21.00 -60.65
C PHE A 3 57.03 -21.33 -59.47
N THR A 4 57.34 -22.33 -58.63
CA THR A 4 56.39 -22.80 -57.60
C THR A 4 56.75 -22.45 -56.15
N LYS A 5 57.97 -21.95 -55.87
CA LYS A 5 58.35 -21.52 -54.51
C LYS A 5 58.03 -20.06 -54.18
N LYS A 6 57.78 -19.20 -55.18
CA LYS A 6 57.45 -17.78 -54.94
C LYS A 6 55.97 -17.54 -54.58
N PHE A 7 55.05 -18.41 -54.98
CA PHE A 7 53.63 -18.24 -54.65
C PHE A 7 53.25 -18.70 -53.24
N LEU A 8 53.97 -19.68 -52.68
CA LEU A 8 53.71 -20.16 -51.32
C LEU A 8 54.14 -19.13 -50.25
N VAL A 9 55.20 -18.37 -50.52
CA VAL A 9 55.70 -17.34 -49.59
C VAL A 9 54.87 -16.06 -49.69
N PHE A 10 54.29 -15.74 -50.86
CA PHE A 10 53.43 -14.56 -51.01
C PHE A 10 52.02 -14.76 -50.43
N GLY A 11 51.49 -15.99 -50.48
CA GLY A 11 50.19 -16.33 -49.86
C GLY A 11 50.23 -16.30 -48.32
N MET A 12 51.36 -16.63 -47.70
CA MET A 12 51.52 -16.61 -46.24
C MET A 12 51.71 -15.20 -45.66
N VAL A 13 52.27 -14.27 -46.44
CA VAL A 13 52.43 -12.86 -46.01
C VAL A 13 51.10 -12.11 -46.09
N ILE A 14 50.22 -12.42 -47.06
CA ILE A 14 48.89 -11.83 -47.15
C ILE A 14 47.95 -12.36 -46.05
N LEU A 15 48.13 -13.62 -45.61
CA LEU A 15 47.35 -14.17 -44.49
C LEU A 15 47.73 -13.59 -43.12
N MET A 16 48.94 -13.03 -42.96
CA MET A 16 49.34 -12.32 -41.72
C MET A 16 48.97 -10.83 -41.72
N LEU A 17 48.75 -10.22 -42.89
CA LEU A 17 48.32 -8.82 -43.02
C LEU A 17 46.79 -8.64 -42.92
N GLY A 18 46.03 -9.74 -42.91
CA GLY A 18 44.58 -9.78 -42.77
C GLY A 18 44.07 -9.94 -41.34
N ILE A 19 44.94 -9.87 -40.32
CA ILE A 19 44.47 -9.69 -38.94
C ILE A 19 44.14 -8.21 -38.80
N ILE A 20 42.92 -7.84 -39.19
CA ILE A 20 42.31 -6.62 -38.64
C ILE A 20 42.44 -6.79 -37.13
N PRO A 21 43.15 -5.93 -36.40
CA PRO A 21 43.05 -5.96 -34.95
C PRO A 21 41.57 -5.75 -34.68
N GLN A 22 40.88 -6.82 -34.29
CA GLN A 22 39.63 -6.62 -33.58
C GLN A 22 40.04 -5.68 -32.46
N ASN A 23 39.44 -4.50 -32.42
CA ASN A 23 39.56 -3.64 -31.26
C ASN A 23 39.12 -4.52 -30.09
N MET A 24 40.09 -5.15 -29.44
CA MET A 24 39.95 -5.57 -28.07
C MET A 24 39.63 -4.25 -27.41
N HIS A 25 38.34 -4.00 -27.17
CA HIS A 25 37.90 -2.83 -26.43
C HIS A 25 38.70 -2.88 -25.14
N ALA A 26 39.74 -2.05 -25.05
CA ALA A 26 40.52 -1.91 -23.84
C ALA A 26 39.50 -1.63 -22.75
N GLN A 27 39.55 -2.42 -21.67
CA GLN A 27 38.58 -2.27 -20.60
C GLN A 27 38.63 -0.82 -20.13
N GLN A 28 37.52 -0.10 -20.31
CA GLN A 28 37.45 1.32 -19.97
C GLN A 28 37.80 1.49 -18.48
N THR A 29 38.63 2.48 -18.18
CA THR A 29 38.90 2.82 -16.78
C THR A 29 37.72 3.59 -16.20
N LEU A 30 37.60 3.65 -14.87
CA LEU A 30 36.57 4.47 -14.21
C LEU A 30 36.64 5.94 -14.66
N ASN A 31 37.85 6.47 -14.88
CA ASN A 31 38.04 7.85 -15.33
C ASN A 31 37.56 8.07 -16.77
N ASP A 32 37.75 7.08 -17.66
CA ASP A 32 37.23 7.14 -19.03
C ASP A 32 35.70 7.20 -19.02
N VAL A 33 35.07 6.35 -18.20
CA VAL A 33 33.60 6.31 -18.04
C VAL A 33 33.07 7.61 -17.44
N LYS A 34 33.75 8.15 -16.40
CA LYS A 34 33.39 9.44 -15.81
C LYS A 34 33.42 10.56 -16.84
N LYS A 35 34.50 10.64 -17.63
CA LYS A 35 34.66 11.67 -18.66
C LYS A 35 33.61 11.55 -19.76
N GLU A 36 33.37 10.34 -20.25
CA GLU A 36 32.40 10.07 -21.32
C GLU A 36 30.96 10.41 -20.89
N ARG A 37 30.61 10.08 -19.64
CA ARG A 37 29.26 10.33 -19.09
C ARG A 37 29.12 11.69 -18.40
N GLY A 38 30.18 12.50 -18.34
CA GLY A 38 30.18 13.80 -17.65
C GLY A 38 29.94 13.70 -16.14
N LEU A 39 30.40 12.62 -15.49
CA LEU A 39 30.18 12.35 -14.06
C LEU A 39 31.28 12.94 -13.19
N THR A 40 30.87 13.56 -12.09
CA THR A 40 31.76 13.98 -11.00
C THR A 40 32.09 12.81 -10.06
N ASP A 41 33.02 13.01 -9.12
CA ASP A 41 33.26 12.03 -8.06
C ASP A 41 32.04 11.86 -7.13
N ASP A 42 31.27 12.93 -6.91
CA ASP A 42 30.06 12.89 -6.09
C ASP A 42 28.97 12.03 -6.76
N ASP A 43 28.82 12.12 -8.08
CA ASP A 43 27.87 11.29 -8.84
C ASP A 43 28.24 9.79 -8.73
N VAL A 44 29.53 9.48 -8.84
CA VAL A 44 30.03 8.10 -8.71
C VAL A 44 29.84 7.59 -7.29
N LEU A 45 30.09 8.42 -6.28
CA LEU A 45 29.84 8.09 -4.88
C LEU A 45 28.35 7.83 -4.63
N ALA A 46 27.46 8.68 -5.14
CA ALA A 46 26.01 8.50 -5.05
C ALA A 46 25.55 7.19 -5.70
N ALA A 47 26.04 6.89 -6.91
CA ALA A 47 25.74 5.64 -7.59
C ALA A 47 26.24 4.41 -6.81
N THR A 48 27.41 4.50 -6.19
CA THR A 48 27.98 3.40 -5.40
C THR A 48 27.17 3.15 -4.12
N LYS A 49 26.58 4.19 -3.52
CA LYS A 49 25.70 4.07 -2.34
C LYS A 49 24.38 3.36 -2.65
N THR A 50 23.89 3.41 -3.89
CA THR A 50 22.64 2.73 -4.30
C THR A 50 22.89 1.39 -4.99
N PHE A 51 24.10 1.14 -5.46
CA PHE A 51 24.47 -0.09 -6.13
C PHE A 51 24.59 -1.27 -5.16
N MET A 52 23.77 -2.30 -5.37
CA MET A 52 23.90 -3.59 -4.68
C MET A 52 24.52 -4.64 -5.60
N PRO A 53 25.72 -5.17 -5.28
CA PRO A 53 26.38 -6.18 -6.10
C PRO A 53 25.63 -7.52 -6.06
N ARG A 54 25.99 -8.42 -6.96
CA ARG A 54 25.49 -9.80 -6.94
C ARG A 54 25.82 -10.46 -5.59
N GLY A 55 24.81 -11.06 -4.96
CA GLY A 55 24.92 -11.64 -3.62
C GLY A 55 24.78 -10.62 -2.48
N GLY A 56 24.79 -9.32 -2.78
CA GLY A 56 24.43 -8.27 -1.83
C GLY A 56 22.93 -8.26 -1.53
N ARG A 57 22.58 -7.89 -0.30
CA ARG A 57 21.21 -7.77 0.20
C ARG A 57 20.90 -6.29 0.42
N ASP A 58 19.68 -5.90 0.08
CA ASP A 58 19.15 -4.59 0.47
C ASP A 58 18.97 -4.51 1.98
N GLU A 59 19.07 -3.30 2.52
CA GLU A 59 18.97 -3.04 3.95
C GLU A 59 17.51 -2.97 4.42
N TYR A 60 16.62 -2.48 3.55
CA TYR A 60 15.20 -2.30 3.86
C TYR A 60 14.30 -2.87 2.76
N PHE A 61 13.09 -3.24 3.16
CA PHE A 61 11.98 -3.47 2.24
C PHE A 61 11.09 -2.23 2.15
N GLY A 62 10.71 -1.88 0.93
CA GLY A 62 9.62 -0.96 0.64
C GLY A 62 8.37 -1.73 0.24
N PHE A 63 7.24 -1.37 0.85
CA PHE A 63 5.91 -1.91 0.56
C PHE A 63 5.07 -0.82 -0.09
N VAL A 64 4.78 -0.94 -1.38
CA VAL A 64 4.10 0.12 -2.12
C VAL A 64 2.93 -0.43 -2.90
N GLY A 65 1.79 0.24 -2.77
CA GLY A 65 0.61 -0.05 -3.57
C GLY A 65 0.80 0.44 -5.01
N THR A 66 0.26 -0.30 -5.97
CA THR A 66 0.34 0.03 -7.41
C THR A 66 -0.74 1.02 -7.87
N GLY A 67 -1.36 1.76 -6.94
CA GLY A 67 -2.47 2.66 -7.24
C GLY A 67 -3.62 1.89 -7.89
N ASN A 68 -4.02 2.37 -9.08
CA ASN A 68 -5.17 1.89 -9.86
C ASN A 68 -5.13 0.41 -10.26
N SER A 69 -3.97 -0.24 -10.15
CA SER A 69 -3.86 -1.68 -10.45
C SER A 69 -4.33 -2.56 -9.28
N GLY A 70 -4.39 -2.07 -8.04
CA GLY A 70 -4.92 -2.83 -6.89
C GLY A 70 -4.03 -3.99 -6.40
N THR A 71 -2.73 -3.98 -6.69
CA THR A 71 -1.73 -4.94 -6.20
C THR A 71 -0.62 -4.25 -5.40
N MET A 72 0.16 -4.99 -4.61
CA MET A 72 1.31 -4.48 -3.87
C MET A 72 2.62 -4.90 -4.54
N VAL A 73 3.64 -4.04 -4.51
CA VAL A 73 5.02 -4.34 -4.88
C VAL A 73 5.91 -4.29 -3.63
N VAL A 74 6.74 -5.31 -3.48
CA VAL A 74 7.85 -5.33 -2.52
C VAL A 74 9.14 -5.03 -3.28
N TYR A 75 9.89 -4.02 -2.87
CA TYR A 75 11.21 -3.72 -3.44
C TYR A 75 12.28 -3.53 -2.35
N GLY A 76 13.54 -3.74 -2.72
CA GLY A 76 14.68 -3.52 -1.85
C GLY A 76 15.18 -2.07 -1.91
N ILE A 77 15.61 -1.53 -0.77
CA ILE A 77 16.29 -0.24 -0.66
C ILE A 77 17.72 -0.49 -0.16
N PRO A 78 18.76 0.03 -0.84
CA PRO A 78 18.72 1.14 -1.79
C PRO A 78 18.71 0.75 -3.28
N SER A 79 18.72 -0.53 -3.63
CA SER A 79 18.84 -0.97 -5.03
C SER A 79 17.61 -0.69 -5.90
N MET A 80 16.46 -0.43 -5.27
CA MET A 80 15.15 -0.23 -5.90
C MET A 80 14.67 -1.41 -6.76
N ARG A 81 15.25 -2.61 -6.55
CA ARG A 81 14.86 -3.82 -7.28
C ARG A 81 13.54 -4.36 -6.74
N ILE A 82 12.64 -4.71 -7.64
CA ILE A 82 11.39 -5.40 -7.30
C ILE A 82 11.70 -6.85 -6.92
N TYR A 83 11.22 -7.25 -5.76
CA TYR A 83 11.34 -8.60 -5.23
C TYR A 83 10.09 -9.44 -5.43
N LYS A 84 8.90 -8.85 -5.27
CA LYS A 84 7.63 -9.59 -5.37
C LYS A 84 6.49 -8.65 -5.74
N TYR A 85 5.57 -9.14 -6.57
CA TYR A 85 4.23 -8.60 -6.73
C TYR A 85 3.26 -9.43 -5.88
N VAL A 86 2.31 -8.78 -5.21
CA VAL A 86 1.37 -9.43 -4.31
C VAL A 86 -0.06 -8.98 -4.67
N GLY A 87 -0.92 -9.95 -4.98
CA GLY A 87 -2.34 -9.72 -5.25
C GLY A 87 -3.08 -9.31 -3.98
N VAL A 88 -3.91 -8.27 -4.07
CA VAL A 88 -4.66 -7.71 -2.93
C VAL A 88 -6.11 -7.42 -3.29
N PHE A 89 -6.36 -6.39 -4.10
CA PHE A 89 -7.70 -5.92 -4.46
C PHE A 89 -8.13 -6.37 -5.86
N SER A 90 -7.15 -6.74 -6.69
CA SER A 90 -7.33 -7.28 -8.04
C SER A 90 -6.64 -8.65 -8.17
N PRO A 91 -7.09 -9.50 -9.11
CA PRO A 91 -6.43 -10.77 -9.42
C PRO A 91 -4.98 -10.57 -9.90
N GLU A 92 -4.08 -11.46 -9.47
CA GLU A 92 -2.67 -11.47 -9.84
C GLU A 92 -2.32 -12.83 -10.49
N PRO A 93 -2.26 -12.92 -11.82
CA PRO A 93 -2.20 -14.19 -12.54
C PRO A 93 -0.95 -15.02 -12.28
N TRP A 94 0.21 -14.41 -11.99
CA TRP A 94 1.41 -15.22 -11.74
C TRP A 94 1.32 -16.02 -10.43
N GLN A 95 0.55 -15.52 -9.45
CA GLN A 95 0.31 -16.20 -8.16
C GLN A 95 -0.88 -17.17 -8.23
N GLY A 96 -1.72 -17.07 -9.26
CA GLY A 96 -3.05 -17.68 -9.27
C GLY A 96 -4.08 -16.96 -8.39
N TYR A 97 -3.69 -15.85 -7.75
CA TYR A 97 -4.57 -15.06 -6.87
C TYR A 97 -5.73 -14.43 -7.67
N GLY A 98 -6.96 -14.64 -7.21
CA GLY A 98 -8.20 -14.32 -7.91
C GLY A 98 -8.57 -15.28 -9.03
N PHE A 99 -7.87 -16.42 -9.14
CA PHE A 99 -8.15 -17.51 -10.09
C PHE A 99 -8.32 -18.87 -9.39
N ASP A 100 -7.77 -19.07 -8.20
CA ASP A 100 -8.10 -20.20 -7.32
C ASP A 100 -9.41 -19.96 -6.55
N ASP A 101 -9.98 -21.02 -5.97
CA ASP A 101 -11.29 -20.98 -5.31
C ASP A 101 -11.26 -20.10 -4.04
N GLU A 102 -10.19 -20.14 -3.26
CA GLU A 102 -10.09 -19.47 -1.96
C GLU A 102 -9.95 -17.97 -2.12
N SER A 103 -9.00 -17.52 -2.94
CA SER A 103 -8.77 -16.10 -3.19
C SER A 103 -9.89 -15.47 -4.01
N THR A 104 -10.50 -16.21 -4.96
CA THR A 104 -11.68 -15.75 -5.69
C THR A 104 -12.85 -15.56 -4.75
N LEU A 105 -13.08 -16.49 -3.82
CA LEU A 105 -14.13 -16.37 -2.83
C LEU A 105 -13.87 -15.17 -1.91
N MET A 106 -12.65 -15.01 -1.40
CA MET A 106 -12.27 -13.86 -0.56
C MET A 106 -12.52 -12.53 -1.28
N LEU A 107 -12.04 -12.37 -2.51
CA LEU A 107 -12.22 -11.13 -3.28
C LEU A 107 -13.69 -10.82 -3.55
N LYS A 108 -14.50 -11.84 -3.87
CA LYS A 108 -15.95 -11.68 -4.04
C LYS A 108 -16.64 -11.32 -2.72
N LYS A 109 -16.25 -11.94 -1.61
CA LYS A 109 -16.78 -11.60 -0.28
C LYS A 109 -16.32 -10.22 0.21
N GLY A 110 -15.27 -9.69 -0.39
CA GLY A 110 -14.88 -8.29 -0.32
C GLY A 110 -15.76 -7.34 -1.14
N SER A 111 -16.95 -7.77 -1.60
CA SER A 111 -17.99 -6.89 -2.14
C SER A 111 -19.38 -7.25 -1.57
N LEU A 112 -20.29 -6.26 -1.56
CA LEU A 112 -21.66 -6.46 -1.07
C LEU A 112 -22.50 -7.37 -2.00
N ASP A 113 -22.15 -7.46 -3.28
CA ASP A 113 -22.88 -8.19 -4.33
C ASP A 113 -22.16 -9.46 -4.83
N ASN A 114 -21.09 -9.90 -4.16
CA ASN A 114 -20.21 -11.01 -4.58
C ASN A 114 -19.55 -10.83 -5.96
N ARG A 115 -19.36 -9.58 -6.39
CA ARG A 115 -18.64 -9.20 -7.60
C ARG A 115 -17.13 -9.32 -7.40
N LEU A 116 -16.47 -9.89 -8.40
CA LEU A 116 -15.01 -9.86 -8.50
C LEU A 116 -14.56 -8.54 -9.15
N TYR A 117 -14.07 -7.60 -8.36
CA TYR A 117 -13.39 -6.41 -8.88
C TYR A 117 -12.01 -6.80 -9.44
N LYS A 118 -11.67 -6.22 -10.60
CA LYS A 118 -10.41 -6.48 -11.30
C LYS A 118 -9.44 -5.29 -11.25
N TYR A 119 -9.73 -4.34 -10.37
CA TYR A 119 -8.97 -3.11 -10.14
C TYR A 119 -9.13 -2.71 -8.67
N GLY A 120 -8.37 -1.71 -8.25
CA GLY A 120 -8.50 -1.02 -6.97
C GLY A 120 -7.66 0.25 -7.01
N ASP A 121 -7.64 1.06 -5.96
CA ASP A 121 -6.73 2.21 -5.81
C ASP A 121 -6.10 2.19 -4.42
N MET A 122 -4.88 1.65 -4.35
CA MET A 122 -4.13 1.54 -3.10
C MET A 122 -2.86 2.40 -3.12
N ARG A 123 -2.70 3.29 -2.14
CA ARG A 123 -1.59 4.26 -2.14
C ARG A 123 -0.77 4.23 -0.86
N TYR A 124 -1.42 4.36 0.30
CA TYR A 124 -0.72 4.54 1.58
C TYR A 124 -0.97 3.36 2.53
N PRO A 125 0.00 2.43 2.70
CA PRO A 125 -0.13 1.35 3.67
C PRO A 125 0.07 1.82 5.11
N ALA A 126 -0.40 1.01 6.05
CA ALA A 126 0.08 1.01 7.43
C ALA A 126 0.61 -0.38 7.80
N LEU A 127 1.76 -0.41 8.49
CA LEU A 127 2.30 -1.64 9.06
C LEU A 127 1.79 -1.80 10.49
N ALA A 128 1.61 -3.04 10.93
CA ALA A 128 1.29 -3.31 12.33
C ALA A 128 2.42 -2.85 13.27
N GLU A 129 2.01 -2.28 14.40
CA GLU A 129 2.87 -1.72 15.43
C GLU A 129 2.65 -2.40 16.78
N THR A 130 3.70 -2.37 17.61
CA THR A 130 3.67 -2.73 19.03
C THR A 130 4.53 -1.73 19.79
N ASN A 131 3.94 -1.04 20.76
CA ASN A 131 4.55 0.11 21.44
C ASN A 131 5.09 1.16 20.44
N GLY A 132 4.34 1.41 19.36
CA GLY A 132 4.66 2.44 18.36
C GLY A 132 5.83 2.10 17.45
N LYS A 133 6.20 0.82 17.37
CA LYS A 133 7.27 0.32 16.50
C LYS A 133 6.72 -0.78 15.61
N TYR A 134 7.12 -0.78 14.34
CA TYR A 134 6.75 -1.85 13.42
C TYR A 134 7.17 -3.21 13.97
N ASN A 135 6.20 -4.13 14.07
CA ASN A 135 6.44 -5.48 14.56
C ASN A 135 6.71 -6.48 13.42
N GLY A 136 6.52 -6.06 12.18
CA GLY A 136 6.83 -6.86 10.99
C GLY A 136 5.85 -8.00 10.70
N LYS A 137 4.69 -8.03 11.35
CA LYS A 137 3.71 -9.12 11.20
C LYS A 137 2.71 -8.89 10.08
N TYR A 138 2.09 -7.71 10.07
CA TYR A 138 0.96 -7.41 9.18
C TYR A 138 1.12 -6.07 8.46
N LEU A 139 0.38 -5.95 7.36
CA LEU A 139 0.27 -4.75 6.55
C LEU A 139 -1.19 -4.54 6.15
N PHE A 140 -1.63 -3.29 6.12
CA PHE A 140 -3.01 -2.91 5.79
C PHE A 140 -3.05 -1.93 4.63
N TYR A 141 -4.08 -2.03 3.80
CA TYR A 141 -4.35 -1.09 2.71
C TYR A 141 -5.83 -0.72 2.65
N SER A 142 -6.09 0.51 2.19
CA SER A 142 -7.42 0.98 1.76
C SER A 142 -7.49 0.97 0.23
N ASP A 143 -8.66 0.60 -0.31
CA ASP A 143 -9.01 0.71 -1.73
C ASP A 143 -9.93 1.91 -1.95
N GLY A 144 -9.36 3.02 -2.40
CA GLY A 144 -10.10 4.26 -2.67
C GLY A 144 -11.16 4.12 -3.76
N ALA A 145 -10.99 3.17 -4.69
CA ALA A 145 -11.86 3.06 -5.85
C ALA A 145 -13.14 2.25 -5.58
N ASN A 146 -13.11 1.31 -4.63
CA ASN A 146 -14.25 0.43 -4.33
C ASN A 146 -14.62 0.40 -2.84
N SER A 147 -14.05 1.28 -2.02
CA SER A 147 -14.30 1.35 -0.58
C SER A 147 -14.08 0.02 0.13
N ARG A 148 -12.89 -0.56 -0.07
CA ARG A 148 -12.47 -1.80 0.60
C ARG A 148 -11.28 -1.55 1.51
N ILE A 149 -11.03 -2.48 2.42
CA ILE A 149 -9.83 -2.54 3.25
C ILE A 149 -9.26 -3.96 3.21
N ALA A 150 -7.94 -4.09 3.20
CA ALA A 150 -7.25 -5.37 3.16
C ALA A 150 -6.26 -5.52 4.31
N LEU A 151 -6.07 -6.77 4.72
CA LEU A 151 -5.05 -7.23 5.65
C LEU A 151 -4.14 -8.22 4.92
N LEU A 152 -2.83 -8.07 5.09
CA LEU A 152 -1.80 -8.93 4.53
C LEU A 152 -0.85 -9.43 5.63
N GLY A 153 -0.39 -10.67 5.51
CA GLY A 153 0.70 -11.23 6.32
C GLY A 153 2.06 -10.95 5.67
N LEU A 154 3.04 -10.52 6.47
CA LEU A 154 4.40 -10.20 5.99
C LEU A 154 5.36 -11.40 6.05
N ASP A 155 4.95 -12.49 6.69
CA ASP A 155 5.66 -13.77 6.77
C ASP A 155 5.60 -14.56 5.45
N ASP A 156 4.46 -14.51 4.75
CA ASP A 156 4.26 -15.18 3.45
C ASP A 156 3.94 -14.24 2.28
N PHE A 157 3.71 -12.96 2.56
CA PHE A 157 3.29 -11.94 1.60
C PHE A 157 1.99 -12.31 0.89
N GLU A 158 0.98 -12.72 1.67
CA GLU A 158 -0.36 -13.04 1.17
C GLU A 158 -1.45 -12.18 1.80
N THR A 159 -2.48 -11.89 1.01
CA THR A 159 -3.69 -11.21 1.49
C THR A 159 -4.54 -12.19 2.29
N LYS A 160 -4.79 -11.84 3.56
CA LYS A 160 -5.53 -12.66 4.53
C LYS A 160 -7.00 -12.31 4.60
N GLN A 161 -7.34 -11.05 4.32
CA GLN A 161 -8.71 -10.56 4.42
C GLN A 161 -8.92 -9.36 3.50
N VAL A 162 -10.09 -9.30 2.88
CA VAL A 162 -10.60 -8.12 2.17
C VAL A 162 -12.04 -7.88 2.63
N LEU A 163 -12.34 -6.66 3.09
CA LEU A 163 -13.67 -6.25 3.52
C LEU A 163 -14.13 -5.04 2.71
N MET A 164 -15.40 -5.02 2.30
CA MET A 164 -16.03 -3.81 1.77
C MET A 164 -16.63 -2.99 2.90
N HIS A 165 -16.43 -1.67 2.85
CA HIS A 165 -17.02 -0.75 3.80
C HIS A 165 -18.55 -0.73 3.63
N PRO A 166 -19.34 -0.95 4.69
CA PRO A 166 -20.80 -1.02 4.57
C PRO A 166 -21.48 0.35 4.40
N LEU A 167 -20.77 1.45 4.70
CA LEU A 167 -21.31 2.81 4.70
C LEU A 167 -20.70 3.74 3.65
N PHE A 168 -19.47 3.49 3.21
CA PHE A 168 -18.70 4.45 2.41
C PHE A 168 -18.73 4.02 0.96
N VAL A 169 -18.98 4.97 0.07
CA VAL A 169 -18.89 4.76 -1.38
C VAL A 169 -17.53 5.20 -1.92
N SER A 170 -16.83 6.09 -1.20
CA SER A 170 -15.46 6.50 -1.46
C SER A 170 -14.70 6.58 -0.14
N VAL A 171 -13.50 6.00 -0.10
CA VAL A 171 -12.59 6.02 1.04
C VAL A 171 -11.28 6.68 0.65
N PHE A 172 -10.61 7.31 1.60
CA PHE A 172 -9.25 7.80 1.37
C PHE A 172 -8.35 6.58 1.09
N PRO A 173 -7.46 6.60 0.08
CA PRO A 173 -6.62 5.46 -0.30
C PRO A 173 -5.42 5.26 0.65
N GLY A 174 -5.64 5.52 1.94
CA GLY A 174 -4.70 5.34 3.03
C GLY A 174 -5.37 4.80 4.29
N VAL A 175 -4.56 4.15 5.12
CA VAL A 175 -4.95 3.66 6.45
C VAL A 175 -3.93 4.10 7.48
N ALA A 176 -4.34 4.11 8.75
CA ALA A 176 -3.45 4.23 9.90
C ALA A 176 -3.72 3.07 10.87
N VAL A 177 -2.80 2.82 11.79
CA VAL A 177 -3.01 1.87 12.89
C VAL A 177 -2.77 2.57 14.22
N THR A 178 -3.48 2.13 15.26
CA THR A 178 -3.16 2.55 16.63
C THR A 178 -1.82 1.94 17.08
N GLU A 179 -1.25 2.47 18.16
CA GLU A 179 0.11 2.13 18.61
C GLU A 179 0.40 0.63 18.80
N ASN A 180 -0.60 -0.15 19.21
CA ASN A 180 -0.50 -1.61 19.31
C ASN A 180 -1.42 -2.33 18.32
N THR A 181 -1.82 -1.65 17.25
CA THR A 181 -2.71 -2.18 16.20
C THR A 181 -4.05 -2.67 16.75
N GLU A 182 -4.56 -2.09 17.83
CA GLU A 182 -5.90 -2.40 18.34
C GLU A 182 -7.00 -2.06 17.32
N PHE A 183 -6.78 -1.02 16.52
CA PHE A 183 -7.63 -0.60 15.42
C PHE A 183 -6.82 -0.28 14.16
N VAL A 184 -7.42 -0.60 13.00
CA VAL A 184 -7.02 -0.10 11.69
C VAL A 184 -8.01 0.99 11.29
N ILE A 185 -7.50 2.19 11.01
CA ILE A 185 -8.32 3.38 10.78
C ILE A 185 -8.43 3.65 9.30
N GLN A 186 -9.65 3.89 8.83
CA GLN A 186 -9.99 4.24 7.45
C GLN A 186 -11.00 5.38 7.44
N THR A 187 -10.82 6.37 6.57
CA THR A 187 -11.76 7.49 6.42
C THR A 187 -12.49 7.44 5.09
N SER A 188 -13.69 8.01 5.03
CA SER A 188 -14.31 8.38 3.75
C SER A 188 -13.46 9.44 3.06
N GLU A 189 -13.31 9.47 1.74
CA GLU A 189 -12.64 10.61 1.07
C GLU A 189 -13.63 11.72 0.75
N PHE A 190 -14.71 11.35 0.05
CA PHE A 190 -15.77 12.28 -0.34
C PHE A 190 -17.06 12.00 0.44
N PRO A 191 -17.82 13.06 0.78
CA PRO A 191 -19.07 12.91 1.50
C PRO A 191 -20.12 12.22 0.63
N ALA A 192 -20.88 11.30 1.25
CA ALA A 192 -21.95 10.59 0.58
C ALA A 192 -23.03 10.12 1.57
N PRO A 193 -24.25 9.81 1.11
CA PRO A 193 -25.25 9.14 1.92
C PRO A 193 -24.85 7.71 2.28
N TRP A 194 -25.16 7.27 3.51
CA TRP A 194 -24.87 5.90 3.94
C TRP A 194 -25.79 4.84 3.38
N ASN A 195 -26.92 5.22 2.77
CA ASN A 195 -27.86 4.26 2.20
C ASN A 195 -27.43 3.73 0.82
N GLY A 196 -26.27 4.17 0.29
CA GLY A 196 -25.73 3.72 -0.99
C GLY A 196 -26.63 4.04 -2.20
N GLN A 197 -27.73 4.76 -1.99
CA GLN A 197 -28.61 5.21 -3.06
C GLN A 197 -28.00 6.47 -3.65
N GLY A 198 -27.71 6.43 -4.95
CA GLY A 198 -27.39 7.64 -5.70
C GLY A 198 -28.58 8.59 -5.61
N GLY A 199 -28.52 9.53 -4.66
CA GLY A 199 -29.48 10.61 -4.55
C GLY A 199 -29.44 11.47 -5.81
N LYS A 200 -30.44 12.34 -5.97
CA LYS A 200 -30.35 13.39 -6.98
C LYS A 200 -29.24 14.36 -6.55
N VAL A 201 -28.03 14.13 -7.05
CA VAL A 201 -26.79 14.82 -6.65
C VAL A 201 -26.92 16.35 -6.66
N ALA A 202 -27.80 16.92 -7.51
CA ALA A 202 -28.00 18.36 -7.57
C ALA A 202 -28.92 18.94 -6.48
N GLU A 203 -29.78 18.14 -5.83
CA GLU A 203 -30.82 18.61 -4.90
C GLU A 203 -30.62 18.11 -3.46
N GLU A 204 -29.96 16.96 -3.27
CA GLU A 204 -29.93 16.22 -1.99
C GLU A 204 -28.52 16.05 -1.40
N PHE A 205 -27.48 16.53 -2.09
CA PHE A 205 -26.08 16.30 -1.69
C PHE A 205 -25.79 16.86 -0.29
N ASP A 206 -26.23 18.08 0.03
CA ASP A 206 -25.82 18.69 1.31
C ASP A 206 -26.61 18.19 2.52
N ALA A 207 -27.89 17.86 2.37
CA ALA A 207 -28.74 17.55 3.53
C ALA A 207 -28.53 16.13 4.09
N ASN A 208 -28.08 15.19 3.25
CA ASN A 208 -27.99 13.77 3.61
C ASN A 208 -26.59 13.18 3.47
N SER A 209 -25.63 13.91 2.88
CA SER A 209 -24.26 13.41 2.79
C SER A 209 -23.54 13.52 4.10
N LYS A 210 -22.70 12.53 4.36
CA LYS A 210 -21.93 12.40 5.58
C LYS A 210 -20.53 11.93 5.23
N SER A 211 -19.60 12.27 6.10
CA SER A 211 -18.26 11.69 6.09
C SER A 211 -18.09 10.87 7.36
N GLY A 212 -16.98 10.16 7.47
CA GLY A 212 -16.72 9.42 8.70
C GLY A 212 -15.31 8.86 8.82
N ILE A 213 -15.03 8.42 10.04
CA ILE A 213 -13.78 7.76 10.42
C ILE A 213 -14.16 6.40 10.99
N THR A 214 -13.68 5.35 10.36
CA THR A 214 -13.95 3.97 10.75
C THR A 214 -12.76 3.38 11.49
N PHE A 215 -13.04 2.79 12.63
CA PHE A 215 -12.11 2.07 13.47
C PHE A 215 -12.40 0.58 13.31
N TRP A 216 -11.64 -0.08 12.45
CA TRP A 216 -11.73 -1.51 12.24
C TRP A 216 -11.02 -2.23 13.38
N LYS A 217 -11.77 -2.90 14.26
CA LYS A 217 -11.18 -3.66 15.36
C LYS A 217 -10.27 -4.74 14.81
N PHE A 218 -9.02 -4.77 15.25
CA PHE A 218 -8.07 -5.81 14.85
C PHE A 218 -7.69 -6.70 16.03
N THR A 219 -7.48 -7.98 15.72
CA THR A 219 -7.03 -8.99 16.67
C THR A 219 -5.88 -9.78 16.04
N ASP A 220 -4.81 -9.97 16.80
CA ASP A 220 -3.69 -10.84 16.44
C ASP A 220 -3.80 -12.15 17.21
N ASN A 221 -4.33 -13.20 16.58
CA ASN A 221 -4.62 -14.48 17.23
C ASN A 221 -3.44 -15.45 17.17
N GLU A 222 -2.20 -15.00 17.44
CA GLU A 222 -1.00 -15.85 17.31
C GLU A 222 -1.05 -17.14 18.11
N ALA A 223 -1.75 -17.15 19.26
CA ALA A 223 -1.89 -18.36 20.08
C ALA A 223 -2.62 -19.51 19.35
N GLU A 224 -3.39 -19.20 18.30
CA GLU A 224 -4.14 -20.16 17.49
C GLU A 224 -3.39 -20.56 16.21
N ALA A 225 -2.24 -19.93 15.94
CA ALA A 225 -1.49 -20.00 14.68
C ALA A 225 -0.67 -21.29 14.53
N GLY A 226 -1.18 -22.45 14.94
CA GLY A 226 -0.48 -23.74 14.86
C GLY A 226 0.10 -24.10 13.47
N SER A 227 -0.25 -23.34 12.42
CA SER A 227 0.25 -23.35 11.04
C SER A 227 1.61 -22.68 10.82
N GLY A 228 2.11 -21.87 11.76
CA GLY A 228 3.35 -21.09 11.59
C GLY A 228 3.20 -19.79 10.79
N HIS A 229 1.97 -19.42 10.41
CA HIS A 229 1.65 -18.19 9.69
C HIS A 229 0.83 -17.21 10.52
N HIS A 230 0.99 -15.91 10.26
CA HIS A 230 0.22 -14.86 10.93
C HIS A 230 -1.28 -14.91 10.55
N ILE A 231 -2.18 -15.01 11.54
CA ILE A 231 -3.64 -15.23 11.36
C ILE A 231 -4.52 -14.11 11.93
N GLY A 232 -4.03 -12.88 11.92
CA GLY A 232 -4.77 -11.71 12.37
C GLY A 232 -6.07 -11.50 11.58
N ARG A 233 -7.01 -10.78 12.20
CA ARG A 233 -8.33 -10.51 11.59
C ARG A 233 -8.89 -9.17 12.03
N MET A 234 -9.49 -8.46 11.08
CA MET A 234 -10.39 -7.34 11.34
C MET A 234 -11.80 -7.86 11.65
N ILE A 235 -12.35 -7.47 12.81
CA ILE A 235 -13.63 -7.95 13.35
C ILE A 235 -14.71 -6.89 13.10
N LYS A 236 -15.52 -7.09 12.07
CA LYS A 236 -16.55 -6.12 11.64
C LYS A 236 -17.53 -5.80 12.76
N GLU A 237 -17.89 -6.79 13.56
CA GLU A 237 -18.90 -6.72 14.61
C GLU A 237 -18.44 -5.90 15.83
N GLU A 238 -17.13 -5.77 16.02
CA GLU A 238 -16.52 -4.94 17.07
C GLU A 238 -15.97 -3.61 16.51
N SER A 239 -16.18 -3.36 15.23
CA SER A 239 -15.77 -2.13 14.54
C SER A 239 -16.88 -1.09 14.57
N PHE A 240 -16.51 0.19 14.46
CA PHE A 240 -17.47 1.30 14.44
C PHE A 240 -17.02 2.46 13.55
N THR A 241 -17.96 3.27 13.11
CA THR A 241 -17.72 4.53 12.39
C THR A 241 -18.15 5.72 13.23
N LEU A 242 -17.29 6.73 13.38
CA LEU A 242 -17.70 8.07 13.81
C LEU A 242 -18.32 8.81 12.62
N GLU A 243 -19.58 9.23 12.77
CA GLU A 243 -20.27 10.12 11.84
C GLU A 243 -19.68 11.52 11.89
N LEU A 244 -19.40 12.09 10.71
CA LEU A 244 -18.97 13.48 10.55
C LEU A 244 -19.89 14.24 9.58
N PRO A 245 -19.91 15.58 9.66
CA PRO A 245 -20.45 16.44 8.61
C PRO A 245 -19.81 16.12 7.24
N PRO A 246 -20.38 16.60 6.12
CA PRO A 246 -19.94 16.26 4.76
C PRO A 246 -18.60 16.89 4.35
N TYR A 247 -17.53 16.56 5.07
CA TYR A 247 -16.18 16.99 4.79
C TYR A 247 -15.56 16.16 3.67
N THR A 248 -14.76 16.78 2.81
CA THR A 248 -13.74 16.05 2.07
C THR A 248 -12.59 15.74 3.02
N MET A 249 -12.30 14.47 3.27
CA MET A 249 -11.25 14.06 4.20
C MET A 249 -9.94 13.86 3.45
N GLY A 250 -8.83 14.17 4.11
CA GLY A 250 -7.48 14.01 3.58
C GLY A 250 -6.62 13.09 4.44
N PHE A 251 -5.32 13.34 4.42
CA PHE A 251 -4.33 12.62 5.23
C PHE A 251 -4.69 12.64 6.72
N PHE A 252 -4.48 11.51 7.37
CA PHE A 252 -4.70 11.31 8.79
C PHE A 252 -3.68 10.30 9.34
N ASP A 253 -3.49 10.33 10.65
CA ASP A 253 -2.68 9.35 11.36
C ASP A 253 -3.11 9.21 12.83
N ALA A 254 -2.76 8.09 13.45
CA ALA A 254 -2.97 7.87 14.88
C ALA A 254 -1.79 8.40 15.71
N GLY A 255 -2.03 8.82 16.94
CA GLY A 255 -0.97 9.19 17.86
C GLY A 255 -0.23 7.98 18.42
N ARG A 256 1.02 8.20 18.81
CA ARG A 256 1.89 7.25 19.50
C ARG A 256 2.46 7.91 20.76
N LEU A 257 2.87 7.11 21.73
CA LEU A 257 3.47 7.53 22.97
C LEU A 257 2.57 8.54 23.70
N ASN A 258 3.04 9.77 23.89
CA ASN A 258 2.29 10.81 24.59
C ASN A 258 1.02 11.27 23.86
N SER A 259 0.84 10.92 22.58
CA SER A 259 -0.38 11.20 21.82
C SER A 259 -1.24 9.96 21.56
N TYR A 260 -0.91 8.82 22.18
CA TYR A 260 -1.79 7.63 22.15
C TYR A 260 -3.23 8.00 22.53
N GLY A 261 -4.20 7.32 21.92
CA GLY A 261 -5.62 7.62 22.06
C GLY A 261 -6.14 8.63 21.04
N LEU A 262 -5.26 9.40 20.37
CA LEU A 262 -5.67 10.42 19.42
C LEU A 262 -5.57 9.96 17.96
N VAL A 263 -6.44 10.47 17.11
CA VAL A 263 -6.36 10.43 15.65
C VAL A 263 -6.44 11.87 15.16
N VAL A 264 -5.51 12.28 14.31
CA VAL A 264 -5.47 13.62 13.74
C VAL A 264 -5.53 13.52 12.24
N GLY A 265 -6.32 14.38 11.60
CA GLY A 265 -6.36 14.41 10.15
C GLY A 265 -6.88 15.70 9.57
N LEU A 266 -6.85 15.75 8.25
CA LEU A 266 -7.25 16.90 7.46
C LEU A 266 -8.68 16.73 6.95
N ALA A 267 -9.44 17.82 6.98
CA ALA A 267 -10.78 17.89 6.42
C ALA A 267 -10.96 19.22 5.70
N SER A 268 -11.81 19.27 4.68
CA SER A 268 -12.19 20.51 4.03
C SER A 268 -13.66 20.52 3.63
N ILE A 269 -14.27 21.71 3.64
CA ILE A 269 -15.63 21.95 3.17
C ILE A 269 -15.72 23.41 2.72
N GLU A 270 -16.35 23.66 1.57
CA GLU A 270 -16.60 25.01 1.05
C GLU A 270 -15.34 25.92 0.98
N GLY A 271 -14.18 25.33 0.67
CA GLY A 271 -12.91 26.05 0.57
C GLY A 271 -12.21 26.34 1.91
N ASN A 272 -12.83 25.97 3.04
CA ASN A 272 -12.20 26.02 4.35
C ASN A 272 -11.48 24.70 4.65
N ASN A 273 -10.32 24.80 5.32
CA ASN A 273 -9.52 23.65 5.72
C ASN A 273 -9.49 23.54 7.25
N TYR A 274 -9.64 22.32 7.74
CA TYR A 274 -9.73 21.97 9.14
C TYR A 274 -8.70 20.89 9.46
N VAL A 275 -8.21 20.93 10.70
CA VAL A 275 -7.56 19.80 11.35
C VAL A 275 -8.55 19.29 12.37
N TYR A 276 -8.93 18.02 12.29
CA TYR A 276 -9.74 17.39 13.33
C TYR A 276 -8.84 16.59 14.26
N VAL A 277 -9.24 16.51 15.53
CA VAL A 277 -8.62 15.65 16.53
C VAL A 277 -9.70 14.78 17.16
N VAL A 278 -9.53 13.47 17.09
CA VAL A 278 -10.47 12.48 17.62
C VAL A 278 -9.78 11.68 18.71
N ASP A 279 -10.45 11.50 19.83
CA ASP A 279 -10.02 10.66 20.95
C ASP A 279 -10.77 9.32 20.86
N PHE A 280 -10.12 8.30 20.28
CA PHE A 280 -10.77 7.02 20.00
C PHE A 280 -11.00 6.19 21.27
N ASP A 281 -10.20 6.41 22.32
CA ASP A 281 -10.41 5.76 23.62
C ASP A 281 -11.76 6.18 24.20
N LYS A 282 -12.09 7.48 24.12
CA LYS A 282 -13.40 7.98 24.52
C LYS A 282 -14.54 7.50 23.63
N LEU A 283 -14.30 7.32 22.32
CA LEU A 283 -15.31 6.82 21.38
C LEU A 283 -15.72 5.37 21.67
N SER A 284 -14.76 4.51 22.02
CA SER A 284 -14.96 3.07 22.13
C SER A 284 -16.05 2.63 23.12
N GLY A 285 -16.42 3.49 24.08
CA GLY A 285 -17.46 3.23 25.08
C GLY A 285 -18.80 3.93 24.81
N LEU A 286 -18.96 4.64 23.69
CA LEU A 286 -20.17 5.42 23.41
C LEU A 286 -21.29 4.57 22.82
N ASN A 287 -22.53 5.08 22.94
CA ASN A 287 -23.68 4.46 22.31
C ASN A 287 -23.57 4.53 20.79
N THR A 288 -23.97 3.44 20.14
CA THR A 288 -23.98 3.32 18.69
C THR A 288 -25.39 3.09 18.17
N LYS A 289 -25.71 3.65 17.01
CA LYS A 289 -26.84 3.20 16.18
C LYS A 289 -26.37 2.20 15.13
N SER A 290 -27.27 1.36 14.64
CA SER A 290 -26.98 0.46 13.53
C SER A 290 -27.39 1.09 12.20
N VAL A 291 -26.47 1.12 11.24
CA VAL A 291 -26.71 1.53 9.84
C VAL A 291 -26.07 0.48 8.93
N ASN A 292 -26.84 -0.12 8.03
CA ASN A 292 -26.39 -1.24 7.16
C ASN A 292 -25.63 -2.34 7.93
N ASP A 293 -26.18 -2.74 9.08
CA ASP A 293 -25.59 -3.74 9.99
C ASP A 293 -24.17 -3.37 10.45
N PHE A 294 -23.90 -2.07 10.61
CA PHE A 294 -22.64 -1.53 11.12
C PHE A 294 -22.87 -0.52 12.22
N ALA A 295 -21.99 -0.51 13.22
CA ALA A 295 -22.10 0.38 14.37
C ALA A 295 -21.63 1.79 14.02
N VAL A 296 -22.46 2.78 14.33
CA VAL A 296 -22.18 4.20 14.05
C VAL A 296 -22.35 5.03 15.30
N ILE A 297 -21.32 5.77 15.66
CA ILE A 297 -21.37 6.80 16.71
C ILE A 297 -21.78 8.11 16.06
N GLU A 298 -22.84 8.73 16.56
CA GLU A 298 -23.28 10.03 16.08
C GLU A 298 -22.34 11.14 16.55
N LEU A 299 -22.12 12.16 15.72
CA LEU A 299 -21.30 13.32 16.06
C LEU A 299 -21.72 13.98 17.38
N THR A 300 -23.04 14.05 17.63
CA THR A 300 -23.60 14.64 18.85
C THR A 300 -23.18 13.88 20.12
N GLU A 301 -23.06 12.56 20.05
CA GLU A 301 -22.57 11.73 21.16
C GLU A 301 -21.07 11.93 21.36
N ALA A 302 -20.29 11.98 20.27
CA ALA A 302 -18.85 12.24 20.33
C ALA A 302 -18.53 13.64 20.91
N LEU A 303 -19.30 14.67 20.53
CA LEU A 303 -19.16 16.02 21.06
C LEU A 303 -19.51 16.10 22.56
N LYS A 304 -20.59 15.43 23.00
CA LYS A 304 -20.95 15.35 24.43
C LYS A 304 -19.85 14.69 25.26
N ALA A 305 -19.18 13.69 24.70
CA ALA A 305 -18.07 13.00 25.33
C ALA A 305 -16.74 13.76 25.26
N ASN A 306 -16.68 14.92 24.58
CA ASN A 306 -15.43 15.63 24.28
C ASN A 306 -14.40 14.70 23.61
N ALA A 307 -14.87 13.90 22.65
CA ALA A 307 -14.11 12.91 21.90
C ALA A 307 -13.71 13.39 20.50
N ILE A 308 -14.17 14.58 20.09
CA ILE A 308 -13.78 15.21 18.83
C ILE A 308 -13.68 16.73 19.01
N ALA A 309 -12.67 17.33 18.39
CA ALA A 309 -12.44 18.77 18.30
C ALA A 309 -12.01 19.16 16.88
#